data_AF-A0A3D5HF85-F1
#
_entry.id   AF-A0A3D5HF85-F1
#
_cell.length_a   1.000
_cell.length_b   1.000
_cell.length_c   1.000
_cell.angle_alpha   90.00
_cell.angle_beta   90.00
_cell.angle_gamma   90.00
#
_symmetry.space_group_name_H-M   'P 1'
#
loop_
_entity.id
_entity.type
_entity.pdbx_description
1 polymer ?
#
loop_
_entity_poly.entity_id
_entity_poly.type
_entity_poly.pdbx_seq_one_letter_code
_entity_poly.pdbx_strand_id
1 'polypeptide(L)'
;MDDNYKNVKGESASQNTESEQRVVLVTQVIPDEINIGYQKLSNAIVLRINGQEIRRLKDVGKAFLNPETEFHRIDFLPGSDRLSAILPVAGLNQSNQRIKNNFRIPKLKSY
;
A
#
# COMPACT_ATOMS: atom_id res chain seq x y z
N MET A 1 30.66 -37.45 -15.76
CA MET A 1 31.79 -37.41 -14.81
C MET A 1 32.38 -36.02 -14.87
N ASP A 2 31.60 -34.97 -14.61
CA ASP A 2 30.84 -34.61 -13.40
C ASP A 2 31.66 -33.64 -12.54
N ASP A 3 30.91 -32.74 -11.91
CA ASP A 3 31.31 -31.89 -10.79
C ASP A 3 32.10 -30.63 -11.12
N ASN A 4 31.40 -29.64 -11.69
CA ASN A 4 31.66 -28.26 -11.28
C ASN A 4 30.39 -27.39 -11.17
N TYR A 5 29.39 -27.94 -10.48
CA TYR A 5 28.12 -27.25 -10.17
C TYR A 5 27.97 -27.01 -8.66
N LYS A 6 28.99 -26.44 -8.00
CA LYS A 6 28.87 -25.99 -6.61
C LYS A 6 29.75 -24.76 -6.37
N ASN A 7 29.21 -23.56 -6.57
CA ASN A 7 29.16 -22.49 -5.55
C ASN A 7 28.53 -21.21 -6.13
N VAL A 8 27.24 -21.22 -6.44
CA VAL A 8 26.46 -19.98 -6.48
C VAL A 8 25.68 -19.93 -5.17
N LYS A 9 26.39 -19.60 -4.08
CA LYS A 9 25.76 -19.21 -2.82
C LYS A 9 24.84 -18.04 -3.13
N GLY A 10 23.55 -18.25 -2.89
CA GLY A 10 22.52 -17.22 -2.99
C GLY A 10 22.71 -16.15 -1.92
N GLU A 11 23.64 -15.22 -2.18
CA GLU A 11 23.67 -13.90 -1.55
C GLU A 11 22.85 -12.95 -2.42
N SER A 12 21.53 -13.11 -2.39
CA SER A 12 20.59 -12.08 -2.84
C SER A 12 19.42 -11.99 -1.86
N ALA A 13 19.75 -12.05 -0.57
CA ALA A 13 18.85 -11.74 0.53
C ALA A 13 19.24 -10.37 1.11
N SER A 14 18.60 -9.34 0.55
CA SER A 14 18.03 -8.22 1.31
C SER A 14 18.96 -7.44 2.25
N GLN A 15 20.00 -6.82 1.71
CA GLN A 15 20.48 -5.54 2.24
C GLN A 15 19.66 -4.41 1.58
N ASN A 16 18.35 -4.35 1.87
CA ASN A 16 17.56 -3.17 1.51
C ASN A 16 18.06 -2.04 2.41
N THR A 17 18.95 -1.21 1.89
CA THR A 17 19.36 -0.01 2.59
C THR A 17 18.10 0.85 2.81
N GLU A 18 17.89 1.32 4.05
CA GLU A 18 16.72 2.16 4.41
C GLU A 18 16.61 3.44 3.54
N SER A 19 17.67 3.77 2.81
CA SER A 19 17.84 4.93 1.92
C SER A 19 17.29 4.76 0.50
N GLU A 20 16.98 3.55 0.03
CA GLU A 20 16.51 3.36 -1.35
C GLU A 20 15.06 3.79 -1.53
N GLN A 21 14.83 4.74 -2.45
CA GLN A 21 13.48 5.14 -2.86
C GLN A 21 12.76 4.01 -3.60
N ARG A 22 11.49 3.80 -3.29
CA ARG A 22 10.62 2.79 -3.90
C ARG A 22 9.30 3.40 -4.33
N VAL A 23 8.73 2.83 -5.38
CA VAL A 23 7.38 3.19 -5.83
C VAL A 23 6.37 2.35 -5.05
N VAL A 24 5.34 3.01 -4.52
CA VAL A 24 4.20 2.35 -3.86
C VAL A 24 3.03 2.31 -4.82
N LEU A 25 2.47 1.13 -5.03
CA LEU A 25 1.42 0.85 -6.00
C LEU A 25 0.18 0.31 -5.29
N VAL A 26 -1.00 0.88 -5.60
CA VAL A 26 -2.28 0.23 -5.30
C VAL A 26 -2.53 -0.83 -6.37
N THR A 27 -2.38 -2.10 -5.99
CA THR A 27 -2.59 -3.21 -6.91
C THR A 27 -4.08 -3.51 -7.13
N GLN A 28 -4.86 -3.48 -6.05
CA GLN A 28 -6.28 -3.76 -6.05
C GLN A 28 -6.98 -3.08 -4.86
N VAL A 29 -8.29 -2.87 -4.99
CA VAL A 29 -9.16 -2.42 -3.91
C VAL A 29 -10.06 -3.57 -3.48
N ILE A 30 -9.98 -3.96 -2.20
CA ILE A 30 -10.87 -4.97 -1.64
C ILE A 30 -12.22 -4.33 -1.34
N PRO A 31 -13.33 -4.77 -1.95
CA PRO A 31 -14.61 -4.08 -1.83
C PRO A 31 -15.14 -4.03 -0.40
N ASP A 32 -15.55 -2.83 0.04
CA ASP A 32 -16.32 -2.56 1.26
C ASP A 32 -17.11 -1.26 1.06
N GLU A 33 -18.13 -1.01 1.90
CA GLU A 33 -18.94 0.21 1.84
C GLU A 33 -18.11 1.49 1.88
N ILE A 34 -17.01 1.49 2.63
CA ILE A 34 -16.16 2.69 2.79
C ILE A 34 -15.42 3.10 1.52
N ASN A 35 -15.25 2.18 0.56
CA ASN A 35 -14.48 2.42 -0.67
C ASN A 35 -15.33 2.34 -1.94
N ILE A 36 -16.65 2.55 -1.81
CA ILE A 36 -17.55 2.63 -2.95
C ILE A 36 -17.08 3.69 -3.96
N GLY A 37 -17.03 3.31 -5.24
CA GLY A 37 -16.54 4.13 -6.34
C GLY A 37 -15.07 3.88 -6.68
N TYR A 38 -14.30 3.24 -5.81
CA TYR A 38 -12.88 2.94 -6.02
C TYR A 38 -12.60 1.48 -6.37
N GLN A 39 -13.60 0.61 -6.50
CA GLN A 39 -13.40 -0.83 -6.70
C GLN A 39 -12.64 -1.19 -7.99
N LYS A 40 -12.69 -0.32 -9.01
CA LYS A 40 -11.94 -0.49 -10.26
C LYS A 40 -10.52 0.07 -10.24
N LEU A 41 -10.15 0.80 -9.17
CA LEU A 41 -8.82 1.38 -9.04
C LEU A 41 -7.78 0.26 -8.94
N SER A 42 -6.88 0.22 -9.90
CA SER A 42 -5.79 -0.75 -9.96
C SER A 42 -4.57 -0.10 -10.61
N ASN A 43 -3.40 -0.66 -10.34
CA ASN A 43 -2.11 -0.19 -10.88
C ASN A 43 -1.86 1.32 -10.71
N ALA A 44 -2.38 1.91 -9.62
CA ALA A 44 -2.25 3.34 -9.36
C ALA A 44 -1.06 3.64 -8.44
N ILE A 45 -0.12 4.45 -8.92
CA ILE A 45 1.07 4.83 -8.14
C ILE A 45 0.67 5.90 -7.12
N VAL A 46 0.98 5.66 -5.84
CA VAL A 46 0.72 6.60 -4.74
C VAL A 46 1.86 7.63 -4.66
N LEU A 47 1.51 8.92 -4.75
CA LEU A 47 2.46 10.02 -4.57
C LEU A 47 2.42 10.58 -3.15
N ARG A 48 1.22 10.85 -2.64
CA ARG A 48 1.02 11.49 -1.34
C ARG A 48 -0.17 10.89 -0.60
N ILE A 49 -0.10 10.91 0.73
CA ILE A 49 -1.22 10.61 1.61
C ILE A 49 -1.29 11.73 2.64
N ASN A 50 -2.43 12.41 2.75
CA ASN A 50 -2.64 13.54 3.68
C ASN A 50 -1.51 14.59 3.60
N GLY A 51 -1.12 14.96 2.37
CA GLY A 51 -0.02 15.90 2.12
C GLY A 51 1.40 15.33 2.28
N GLN A 52 1.57 14.18 2.94
CA GLN A 52 2.87 13.54 3.13
C GLN A 52 3.30 12.76 1.88
N GLU A 53 4.52 13.00 1.39
CA GLU A 53 5.12 12.26 0.27
C GLU A 53 5.42 10.80 0.64
N ILE A 54 5.08 9.89 -0.27
CA ILE A 54 5.26 8.45 -0.08
C ILE A 54 6.41 7.96 -0.95
N ARG A 55 7.52 7.56 -0.32
CA ARG A 55 8.73 7.05 -1.01
C ARG A 55 9.00 5.58 -0.74
N ARG A 56 8.17 4.95 0.11
CA ARG A 56 8.26 3.53 0.48
C ARG A 56 7.02 3.11 1.27
N LEU A 57 6.82 1.80 1.40
CA LEU A 57 5.65 1.24 2.07
C LEU A 57 5.56 1.59 3.58
N LYS A 58 6.70 1.82 4.24
CA LYS A 58 6.73 2.26 5.66
C LYS A 58 6.12 3.65 5.85
N ASP A 59 6.22 4.53 4.86
CA ASP A 59 5.72 5.90 4.95
C ASP A 59 4.18 5.92 4.92
N VAL A 60 3.57 5.00 4.17
CA VAL A 60 2.11 4.81 4.10
C VAL A 60 1.52 4.60 5.50
N GLY A 61 2.14 3.72 6.29
CA GLY A 61 1.69 3.44 7.64
C GLY A 61 1.69 4.68 8.53
N LYS A 62 2.69 5.56 8.37
CA LYS A 62 2.81 6.81 9.13
C LYS A 62 1.82 7.88 8.64
N ALA A 63 1.65 8.00 7.32
CA ALA A 63 0.81 9.01 6.71
C ALA A 63 -0.68 8.86 7.07
N PHE A 64 -1.15 7.64 7.36
CA PHE A 64 -2.51 7.39 7.85
C PHE A 64 -2.72 7.64 9.36
N LEU A 65 -1.65 7.84 10.16
CA LEU A 65 -1.79 8.05 11.61
C LEU A 65 -2.32 9.44 11.97
N ASN A 66 -2.01 10.44 11.13
CA ASN A 66 -2.32 11.84 11.40
C ASN A 66 -3.21 12.40 10.27
N PRO A 67 -4.52 12.10 10.27
CA PRO A 67 -5.43 12.80 9.37
C PRO A 67 -5.54 14.27 9.79
N GLU A 68 -5.27 15.19 8.86
CA GLU A 68 -5.46 16.64 9.10
C GLU A 68 -6.94 17.05 9.04
N THR A 69 -7.80 16.18 8.48
CA THR A 69 -9.24 16.42 8.29
C THR A 69 -10.05 15.17 8.65
N GLU A 70 -11.38 15.23 8.57
CA GLU A 70 -12.24 14.04 8.75
C GLU A 70 -12.10 12.99 7.64
N PHE A 71 -11.26 13.26 6.63
CA PHE A 71 -10.99 12.38 5.50
C PHE A 71 -9.50 12.14 5.32
N HIS A 72 -9.16 10.91 4.91
CA HIS A 72 -7.89 10.63 4.30
C HIS A 72 -7.93 10.91 2.81
N ARG A 73 -6.90 11.59 2.32
CA ARG A 73 -6.68 11.85 0.91
C ARG A 73 -5.46 11.11 0.44
N ILE A 74 -5.61 10.32 -0.62
CA ILE A 74 -4.53 9.61 -1.29
C ILE A 74 -4.42 10.20 -2.69
N ASP A 75 -3.29 10.79 -3.03
CA ASP A 75 -3.03 11.35 -4.36
C ASP A 75 -2.19 10.38 -5.18
N PHE A 76 -2.60 10.17 -6.42
CA PHE A 76 -1.97 9.25 -7.36
C PHE A 76 -1.18 9.98 -8.44
N LEU A 77 -0.31 9.25 -9.14
CA LEU A 77 0.41 9.77 -10.30
C LEU A 77 -0.59 10.18 -11.40
N PRO A 78 -0.44 11.38 -12.02
CA PRO A 78 -1.26 11.79 -13.15
C PRO A 78 -1.22 10.75 -14.29
N GLY A 79 -2.38 10.48 -14.89
CA GLY A 79 -2.55 9.41 -15.88
C GLY A 79 -3.04 8.08 -15.31
N SER A 80 -3.17 7.95 -13.98
CA SER A 80 -3.94 6.88 -13.35
C SER A 80 -5.46 7.07 -13.58
N ASP A 81 -6.25 6.00 -13.46
CA ASP A 81 -7.72 6.03 -13.61
C ASP A 81 -8.41 7.12 -12.76
N ARG A 82 -7.80 7.48 -11.62
CA ARG A 82 -8.22 8.58 -10.74
C ARG A 82 -7.01 9.35 -10.26
N LEU A 83 -7.16 10.66 -10.08
CA LEU A 83 -6.13 11.54 -9.52
C LEU A 83 -6.00 11.41 -8.00
N SER A 84 -7.11 11.18 -7.31
CA SER A 84 -7.12 11.01 -5.86
C SER A 84 -8.23 10.03 -5.40
N ALA A 85 -8.03 9.44 -4.23
CA ALA A 85 -9.06 8.74 -3.47
C ALA A 85 -9.26 9.44 -2.11
N ILE A 86 -10.53 9.66 -1.77
CA ILE A 86 -10.96 10.27 -0.51
C ILE A 86 -11.74 9.23 0.29
N LEU A 87 -11.32 8.97 1.52
CA LEU A 87 -11.93 8.00 2.43
C LEU A 87 -12.24 8.68 3.77
N PRO A 88 -13.41 8.46 4.38
CA PRO A 88 -13.69 8.99 5.72
C PRO A 88 -12.79 8.33 6.76
N VAL A 89 -12.33 9.11 7.74
CA VAL A 89 -11.60 8.58 8.91
C VAL A 89 -12.56 7.78 9.80
N ALA A 90 -13.79 8.28 9.94
CA ALA A 90 -14.86 7.61 10.67
C ALA A 90 -15.18 6.25 10.02
N GLY A 91 -15.25 5.20 10.85
CA GLY A 91 -15.62 3.87 10.40
C GLY A 91 -14.48 3.02 9.82
N LEU A 92 -13.28 3.57 9.57
CA LEU A 92 -12.17 2.81 8.98
C LEU A 92 -11.79 1.57 9.77
N ASN A 93 -11.76 1.65 11.09
CA ASN A 93 -11.44 0.50 11.94
C ASN A 93 -12.48 -0.63 11.79
N GLN A 94 -13.76 -0.28 11.69
CA GLN A 94 -14.83 -1.24 11.50
C GLN A 94 -14.77 -1.87 10.10
N SER A 95 -14.56 -1.06 9.07
CA SER A 95 -14.33 -1.56 7.70
C SER A 95 -13.11 -2.47 7.62
N ASN A 96 -12.00 -2.11 8.26
CA ASN A 96 -10.80 -2.95 8.31
C ASN A 96 -11.10 -4.33 8.94
N GLN A 97 -11.89 -4.38 10.01
CA GLN A 97 -12.30 -5.64 10.62
C GLN A 97 -13.21 -6.47 9.70
N ARG A 98 -14.20 -5.84 9.06
CA ARG A 98 -15.09 -6.53 8.10
C ARG A 98 -14.31 -7.11 6.93
N ILE A 99 -13.44 -6.30 6.30
CA ILE A 99 -12.61 -6.74 5.17
C ILE A 99 -11.70 -7.90 5.59
N LYS A 100 -11.04 -7.78 6.75
CA LYS A 100 -10.17 -8.83 7.28
C LYS A 100 -10.91 -10.16 7.43
N ASN A 101 -12.12 -10.12 7.97
CA ASN A 101 -12.93 -11.32 8.22
C ASN A 101 -13.49 -11.91 6.91
N ASN A 102 -14.10 -11.07 6.06
CA ASN A 102 -14.75 -11.52 4.84
C ASN A 102 -13.77 -12.12 3.83
N PHE A 103 -12.58 -11.53 3.72
CA PHE A 103 -11.53 -11.95 2.77
C PHE A 103 -10.44 -12.80 3.41
N ARG A 104 -10.59 -13.19 4.68
CA ARG A 104 -9.68 -14.07 5.42
C ARG A 104 -8.21 -13.60 5.40
N ILE A 105 -7.99 -12.31 5.62
CA ILE A 105 -6.65 -11.71 5.62
C ILE A 105 -6.00 -11.90 7.00
N PRO A 106 -4.88 -12.62 7.14
CA PRO A 106 -4.29 -12.91 8.46
C PRO A 106 -3.79 -11.64 9.17
N LYS A 107 -3.05 -10.79 8.42
CA LYS A 107 -2.42 -9.56 8.92
C LYS A 107 -2.57 -8.46 7.85
N LEU A 108 -3.03 -7.27 8.24
CA LEU A 108 -3.24 -6.14 7.31
C LEU A 108 -1.94 -5.44 6.89
N LYS A 109 -0.83 -5.68 7.60
CA LYS A 109 0.50 -5.09 7.31
C LYS A 109 1.55 -6.19 7.47
N SER A 110 2.43 -6.38 6.50
CA SER A 110 3.45 -7.45 6.59
C SER A 110 4.67 -7.04 7.43
N TYR A 111 5.09 -5.78 7.31
CA TYR A 111 6.29 -5.23 7.95
C TYR A 111 6.15 -5.00 9.46
#